data_AF-A0A345P9Y5-F1
#
_entry.id   AF-A0A345P9Y5-F1
#
_cell.length_a   1.000
_cell.length_b   1.000
_cell.length_c   1.000
_cell.angle_alpha   90.00
_cell.angle_beta   90.00
_cell.angle_gamma   90.00
#
_symmetry.space_group_name_H-M   'P 1'
#
loop_
_entity.id
_entity.type
_entity.pdbx_description
1 polymer ?
#
loop_
_entity_poly.entity_id
_entity_poly.type
_entity_poly.pdbx_seq_one_letter_code
_entity_poly.pdbx_strand_id
1 'polypeptide(L)'
;MPAIKLNAEWSNLMQQYKADHQDPRNQRCHSIGIPLILASLPIGATVIGLPIAVPLFTVGWGFQFVGHYFEGKKPSFTEDRRQLLVGALWWAQKQGLKVVETKTPA
;
A
#
# COMPACT_ATOMS: atom_id res chain seq x y z
N MET A 1 -7.76 4.22 20.74
CA MET A 1 -6.68 3.91 19.77
C MET A 1 -6.00 5.21 19.37
N PRO A 2 -4.66 5.29 19.40
CA PRO A 2 -3.93 6.49 19.00
C PRO A 2 -4.21 6.81 17.53
N ALA A 3 -4.36 8.09 17.22
CA ALA A 3 -4.53 8.57 15.84
C ALA A 3 -3.17 9.00 15.28
N ILE A 4 -2.86 8.57 14.05
CA ILE A 4 -1.70 9.05 13.32
C ILE A 4 -2.12 10.31 12.55
N LYS A 5 -1.61 11.46 12.97
CA LYS A 5 -1.82 12.72 12.24
C LYS A 5 -0.70 12.91 11.22
N LEU A 6 -1.05 12.91 9.94
CA LEU A 6 -0.11 13.15 8.85
C LEU A 6 0.21 14.64 8.74
N ASN A 7 1.45 14.99 8.42
CA ASN A 7 1.80 16.36 8.04
C ASN A 7 1.26 16.66 6.61
N ALA A 8 1.47 17.88 6.11
CA ALA A 8 0.98 18.28 4.78
C ALA A 8 1.53 17.41 3.65
N GLU A 9 2.83 17.09 3.68
CA GLU A 9 3.49 16.27 2.66
C GLU A 9 2.90 14.85 2.57
N TRP A 10 2.78 14.16 3.70
CA TRP A 10 2.22 12.81 3.75
C TRP A 10 0.71 12.79 3.47
N SER A 11 0.00 13.88 3.78
CA SER A 11 -1.41 14.03 3.41
C SER A 11 -1.55 14.15 1.89
N ASN A 12 -0.71 14.93 1.22
CA ASN A 12 -0.70 15.04 -0.24
C ASN A 12 -0.37 13.70 -0.91
N LEU A 13 0.61 12.95 -0.38
CA LEU A 13 0.93 11.62 -0.89
C LEU A 13 -0.23 10.64 -0.74
N MET A 14 -0.94 10.65 0.39
CA MET A 14 -2.14 9.84 0.62
C MET A 14 -3.28 10.23 -0.33
N GLN A 15 -3.46 11.51 -0.61
CA GLN A 15 -4.45 11.98 -1.59
C GLN A 15 -4.10 11.55 -3.00
N GLN A 16 -2.83 11.68 -3.40
CA GLN A 16 -2.35 11.19 -4.69
C GLN A 16 -2.54 9.67 -4.81
N TYR A 17 -2.18 8.90 -3.78
CA TYR A 17 -2.40 7.45 -3.76
C TYR A 17 -3.87 7.12 -3.99
N LYS A 18 -4.79 7.77 -3.26
CA LYS A 18 -6.23 7.58 -3.45
C LYS A 18 -6.66 7.96 -4.88
N ALA A 19 -6.19 9.08 -5.41
CA ALA A 19 -6.52 9.53 -6.77
C ALA A 19 -6.04 8.56 -7.86
N ASP A 20 -4.92 7.89 -7.64
CA ASP A 20 -4.37 6.89 -8.55
C ASP A 20 -5.04 5.51 -8.43
N HIS A 21 -5.83 5.26 -7.38
CA HIS A 21 -6.47 3.97 -7.11
C HIS A 21 -7.98 4.13 -6.89
N GLN A 22 -8.72 4.44 -7.97
CA GLN A 22 -10.17 4.64 -7.91
C GLN A 22 -10.95 3.37 -8.25
N ASP A 23 -10.39 2.46 -9.05
CA ASP A 23 -11.07 1.24 -9.47
C ASP A 23 -11.24 0.27 -8.28
N PRO A 24 -12.46 -0.25 -8.00
CA PRO A 24 -12.69 -1.16 -6.89
C PRO A 24 -11.95 -2.49 -7.03
N ARG A 25 -11.68 -2.95 -8.27
CA ARG A 25 -10.88 -4.15 -8.56
C ARG A 25 -9.43 -3.90 -8.18
N ASN A 26 -8.90 -2.72 -8.54
CA ASN A 26 -7.57 -2.29 -8.13
C ASN A 26 -7.44 -2.26 -6.60
N GLN A 27 -8.36 -1.57 -5.92
CA GLN A 27 -8.36 -1.52 -4.46
C GLN A 27 -8.49 -2.90 -3.81
N ARG A 28 -9.27 -3.83 -4.38
CA ARG A 28 -9.40 -5.20 -3.86
C ARG A 28 -8.10 -5.98 -4.03
N CYS A 29 -7.51 -5.93 -5.22
CA CYS A 29 -6.20 -6.52 -5.48
C CYS A 29 -5.14 -5.98 -4.52
N HIS A 30 -5.10 -4.66 -4.30
CA HIS A 30 -4.18 -4.04 -3.33
C HIS A 30 -4.46 -4.47 -1.89
N SER A 31 -5.72 -4.60 -1.51
CA SER A 31 -6.10 -5.05 -0.16
C SER A 31 -5.66 -6.48 0.16
N ILE A 32 -5.45 -7.31 -0.87
CA ILE A 32 -4.90 -8.67 -0.76
C ILE A 32 -3.37 -8.64 -0.90
N GLY A 33 -2.84 -7.91 -1.88
CA GLY A 33 -1.41 -7.90 -2.17
C GLY A 33 -0.55 -7.24 -1.10
N ILE A 34 -1.00 -6.12 -0.52
CA ILE A 34 -0.25 -5.39 0.52
C ILE A 34 0.06 -6.29 1.73
N PRO A 35 -0.92 -6.96 2.37
CA PRO A 35 -0.61 -7.81 3.52
C PRO A 35 0.28 -9.00 3.17
N LEU A 36 0.19 -9.57 1.96
CA LEU A 36 1.10 -10.64 1.52
C LEU A 36 2.55 -10.15 1.44
N ILE A 37 2.77 -8.96 0.86
CA ILE A 37 4.09 -8.33 0.80
C ILE A 37 4.58 -8.03 2.22
N LEU A 38 3.77 -7.37 3.05
CA LEU A 38 4.16 -7.01 4.42
C LEU A 38 4.48 -8.23 5.29
N ALA A 39 3.71 -9.31 5.18
CA ALA A 39 3.95 -10.55 5.91
C ALA A 39 5.20 -11.28 5.41
N SER A 40 5.51 -11.21 4.12
CA SER A 40 6.68 -11.88 3.54
C SER A 40 8.01 -11.34 4.12
N LEU A 41 8.09 -10.06 4.50
CA LEU A 41 9.31 -9.42 5.00
C LEU A 41 9.83 -10.04 6.32
N PRO A 42 9.06 -10.09 7.44
CA PRO A 42 9.52 -10.73 8.67
C PRO A 42 9.69 -12.24 8.53
N ILE A 43 8.88 -12.91 7.69
CA ILE A 43 9.04 -14.35 7.42
C ILE A 43 10.38 -14.62 6.73
N GLY A 44 10.70 -13.84 5.70
CA GLY A 44 11.93 -13.97 4.90
C GLY A 44 13.20 -13.51 5.63
N ALA A 45 13.06 -12.79 6.75
CA ALA A 45 14.18 -12.45 7.61
C ALA A 45 14.80 -13.68 8.31
N THR A 46 14.19 -14.85 8.19
CA THR A 46 14.70 -16.12 8.69
C THR A 46 15.08 -17.05 7.53
N VAL A 47 16.19 -17.81 7.68
CA VAL A 47 16.64 -18.77 6.65
C VAL A 47 15.56 -19.83 6.37
N ILE A 48 14.86 -20.28 7.40
CA ILE A 48 13.78 -21.28 7.30
C ILE A 48 12.53 -20.69 6.62
N GLY A 49 12.27 -19.40 6.79
CA GLY A 49 11.09 -18.74 6.23
C GLY A 49 11.24 -18.28 4.78
N LEU A 50 12.47 -18.20 4.24
CA LEU A 50 12.71 -17.78 2.85
C LEU A 50 11.87 -18.54 1.79
N PRO A 51 11.74 -19.88 1.83
CA PRO A 51 10.91 -20.63 0.88
C PRO A 51 9.42 -20.24 0.91
N ILE A 52 8.94 -19.70 2.03
CA ILE A 52 7.56 -19.22 2.21
C ILE A 52 7.45 -17.74 1.81
N ALA A 53 8.45 -16.94 2.15
CA ALA A 53 8.46 -15.51 1.86
C ALA A 53 8.48 -15.21 0.36
N VAL A 54 9.28 -15.95 -0.42
CA VAL A 54 9.41 -15.76 -1.88
C VAL A 54 8.06 -15.85 -2.61
N PRO A 55 7.25 -16.92 -2.46
CA PRO A 55 5.94 -16.99 -3.11
C PRO A 55 4.97 -15.93 -2.59
N LEU A 56 4.96 -15.63 -1.27
CA LEU A 56 4.11 -14.56 -0.72
C LEU A 56 4.44 -13.19 -1.31
N PHE A 57 5.73 -12.85 -1.40
CA PHE A 57 6.19 -11.61 -1.99
C PHE A 57 5.81 -11.52 -3.47
N THR A 58 6.06 -12.60 -4.24
CA THR A 58 5.79 -12.66 -5.67
C THR A 58 4.29 -12.58 -5.98
N VAL A 59 3.46 -13.36 -5.27
CA VAL A 59 2.00 -13.33 -5.43
C VAL A 59 1.44 -11.98 -4.98
N GLY A 60 1.95 -11.43 -3.87
CA GLY A 60 1.57 -10.12 -3.38
C GLY A 60 1.77 -9.03 -4.42
N TRP A 61 2.95 -8.98 -5.05
CA TRP A 61 3.24 -8.08 -6.17
C TRP A 61 2.40 -8.37 -7.41
N GLY A 62 2.15 -9.65 -7.72
CA GLY A 62 1.23 -10.04 -8.79
C GLY A 62 -0.15 -9.40 -8.63
N PHE A 63 -0.72 -9.44 -7.41
CA PHE A 63 -1.97 -8.74 -7.12
C PHE A 63 -1.85 -7.22 -7.34
N GLN A 64 -0.77 -6.57 -6.87
CA GLN A 64 -0.58 -5.12 -7.10
C GLN A 64 -0.63 -4.77 -8.60
N PHE A 65 0.15 -5.48 -9.41
CA PHE A 65 0.25 -5.19 -10.85
C PHE A 65 -1.04 -5.52 -11.60
N VAL A 66 -1.74 -6.60 -11.23
CA VAL A 66 -3.07 -6.91 -11.79
C VAL A 66 -4.09 -5.81 -11.43
N GLY A 67 -4.01 -5.25 -10.22
CA GLY A 67 -4.83 -4.11 -9.82
C GLY A 67 -4.60 -2.89 -10.73
N HIS A 68 -3.34 -2.53 -10.95
CA HIS A 68 -2.96 -1.44 -11.85
C HIS A 68 -3.31 -1.71 -13.32
N TYR A 69 -3.30 -2.97 -13.76
CA TYR A 69 -3.79 -3.33 -15.09
C TYR A 69 -5.28 -2.98 -15.26
N PHE A 70 -6.11 -3.19 -14.23
CA PHE A 70 -7.52 -2.78 -14.26
C PHE A 70 -7.71 -1.27 -14.19
N GLU A 71 -6.88 -0.57 -13.41
CA GLU A 71 -6.93 0.90 -13.26
C GLU A 71 -6.48 1.63 -14.54
N GLY A 72 -5.55 1.03 -15.30
CA GLY A 72 -4.95 1.66 -16.49
C GLY A 72 -3.94 2.78 -16.18
N LYS A 73 -3.69 3.05 -14.89
CA LYS A 73 -2.66 3.99 -14.40
C LYS A 73 -1.40 3.24 -13.98
N LYS A 74 -0.25 3.88 -14.17
CA LYS A 74 1.03 3.35 -13.69
C LYS A 74 1.04 3.28 -12.15
N PRO A 75 1.82 2.37 -11.54
CA PRO A 75 1.96 2.32 -10.09
C PRO A 75 2.55 3.61 -9.52
N SER A 76 1.90 4.23 -8.53
CA SER A 76 2.33 5.54 -7.99
C SER A 76 3.78 5.55 -7.46
N PHE A 77 4.33 4.40 -7.08
CA PHE A 77 5.71 4.30 -6.62
C PHE A 77 6.76 4.53 -7.71
N THR A 78 6.37 4.50 -8.99
CA THR A 78 7.28 4.84 -10.10
C THR A 78 7.61 6.32 -10.11
N GLU A 79 6.69 7.16 -9.65
CA GLU A 79 6.90 8.60 -9.50
C GLU A 79 7.56 8.93 -8.15
N ASP A 80 7.10 8.29 -7.07
CA ASP A 80 7.66 8.50 -5.73
C ASP A 80 7.65 7.21 -4.90
N ARG A 81 8.83 6.70 -4.54
CA ARG A 81 9.00 5.45 -3.78
C ARG A 81 8.32 5.49 -2.39
N ARG A 82 8.07 6.67 -1.82
CA ARG A 82 7.32 6.80 -0.56
C ARG A 82 5.88 6.29 -0.69
N GLN A 83 5.34 6.21 -1.90
CA GLN A 83 4.03 5.63 -2.17
C GLN A 83 3.91 4.15 -1.77
N LEU A 84 5.03 3.42 -1.64
CA LEU A 84 5.03 2.06 -1.05
C LEU A 84 4.61 2.09 0.43
N LEU A 85 5.11 3.07 1.20
CA LEU A 85 4.74 3.27 2.60
C LEU A 85 3.33 3.82 2.74
N VAL A 86 2.91 4.69 1.82
CA VAL A 86 1.53 5.21 1.77
C VAL A 86 0.54 4.09 1.49
N GLY A 87 0.86 3.14 0.60
CA GLY A 87 0.05 1.94 0.37
C GLY A 87 -0.13 1.11 1.65
N ALA A 88 0.96 0.87 2.40
CA ALA A 88 0.89 0.18 3.70
C ALA A 88 0.02 0.95 4.71
N LEU A 89 0.14 2.28 4.76
CA LEU A 89 -0.67 3.14 5.61
C LEU A 89 -2.15 3.14 5.21
N TRP A 90 -2.46 3.16 3.91
CA TRP A 90 -3.82 3.06 3.38
C TRP A 90 -4.46 1.72 3.76
N TRP A 91 -3.71 0.63 3.66
CA TRP A 91 -4.19 -0.68 4.09
C TRP A 91 -4.43 -0.73 5.59
N ALA A 92 -3.51 -0.20 6.40
CA ALA A 92 -3.68 -0.12 7.86
C ALA A 92 -4.89 0.74 8.25
N GLN A 93 -5.12 1.86 7.56
CA GLN A 93 -6.33 2.68 7.73
C GLN A 93 -7.60 1.86 7.45
N LYS A 94 -7.58 1.04 6.39
CA LYS A 94 -8.69 0.14 6.04
C LYS A 94 -8.95 -0.94 7.11
N GLN A 95 -7.92 -1.35 7.87
CA GLN A 95 -8.06 -2.25 9.03
C GLN A 95 -8.53 -1.55 10.31
N GLY A 96 -8.79 -0.23 10.28
CA GLY A 96 -9.32 0.52 11.41
C GLY A 96 -8.31 1.43 12.12
N LEU A 97 -7.08 1.55 11.61
CA LEU A 97 -6.14 2.56 12.12
C LEU A 97 -6.67 3.97 11.81
N LYS A 98 -6.75 4.81 12.84
CA LYS A 98 -7.20 6.20 12.68
C LYS A 98 -6.07 7.04 12.07
N VAL A 99 -6.12 7.26 10.76
CA VAL A 99 -5.21 8.15 10.02
C VAL A 99 -5.94 9.47 9.75
N VAL A 100 -5.37 10.57 10.24
CA VAL A 100 -5.93 11.92 10.11
C VAL A 100 -5.03 12.73 9.18
N GLU A 101 -5.55 13.06 8.00
CA GLU A 101 -4.88 13.95 7.05
C GLU A 101 -4.97 15.39 7.55
N THR A 102 -3.87 16.13 7.42
CA THR A 102 -3.87 17.58 7.66
C THR A 102 -4.39 18.26 6.41
N LYS A 103 -5.35 19.19 6.57
CA LYS A 103 -5.78 20.05 5.47
C LYS A 103 -4.58 20.85 4.97
N THR A 104 -4.24 20.70 3.70
CA THR A 104 -3.26 21.55 3.03
C THR A 104 -3.75 23.00 3.15
N PRO A 105 -2.93 23.96 3.62
CA PRO A 105 -3.32 25.35 3.58
C PRO A 105 -3.61 25.73 2.12
N ALA A 106 -4.76 26.37 1.91
CA ALA A 106 -5.19 26.87 0.60
C ALA A 106 -4.19 27.87 0.03
#